data_AF-A0A183I695-F1
#
_entry.id   AF-A0A183I695-F1
#
_cell.length_a   1.000
_cell.length_b   1.000
_cell.length_c   1.000
_cell.angle_alpha   90.00
_cell.angle_beta   90.00
_cell.angle_gamma   90.00
#
_symmetry.space_group_name_H-M   'P 1'
#
loop_
_entity.id
_entity.type
_entity.pdbx_description
1 polymer ?
#
loop_
_entity_poly.entity_id
_entity_poly.type
_entity_poly.pdbx_seq_one_letter_code
_entity_poly.pdbx_strand_id
1 'polypeptide(L)'
;MMLVLELIKKGTVMRTAGITSANANSSRSHAVFQITLRKKTEKGLGRIWGKFSLIDLAGNERGVDTINTDRQTRMEGSEINKSLLALKECIRAMGRNSAHVPFRASKLTLVLRDSFIGSNARTCMIAMISPGMSCCEHTLNTLRYADRVKELGAEEGSNTPMEDEEFMLTNIDDDYDILQSRNEPNDERYRLQKTLQNISRAEEKSCNELTSLYEDMERIKAEMVSLLKRPSKVDYDIDNFATDLRNFACEQRDRYIRLYG
;
A
#
# COMPACT_ATOMS: atom_id res chain seq x y z
N MET A 1 14.34 7.13 23.58
CA MET A 1 13.84 6.68 22.27
C MET A 1 12.88 5.49 22.36
N MET A 2 13.08 4.55 23.30
CA MET A 2 12.19 3.37 23.49
C MET A 2 10.71 3.69 23.72
N LEU A 3 10.38 4.74 24.49
CA LEU A 3 8.98 5.11 24.79
C LEU A 3 8.14 5.47 23.55
N VAL A 4 8.76 6.13 22.55
CA VAL A 4 8.05 6.57 21.34
C VAL A 4 7.68 5.37 20.47
N LEU A 5 8.62 4.43 20.30
CA LEU A 5 8.37 3.21 19.54
C LEU A 5 7.30 2.33 20.20
N GLU A 6 7.23 2.32 21.53
CA GLU A 6 6.20 1.61 22.27
C GLU A 6 4.81 2.22 22.07
N LEU A 7 4.71 3.56 22.06
CA LEU A 7 3.46 4.26 21.72
C LEU A 7 3.00 3.95 20.30
N ILE A 8 3.93 3.90 19.34
CA ILE A 8 3.63 3.50 17.96
C ILE A 8 3.10 2.07 17.93
N LYS A 9 3.79 1.11 18.56
CA LYS A 9 3.35 -0.29 18.65
C LYS A 9 1.94 -0.40 19.24
N LYS A 10 1.68 0.30 20.35
CA LYS A 10 0.37 0.33 20.99
C LYS A 10 -0.70 0.91 20.06
N GLY A 11 -0.40 2.00 19.35
CA GLY A 11 -1.29 2.60 18.35
C GLY A 11 -1.62 1.65 17.21
N THR A 12 -0.61 0.93 16.68
CA THR A 12 -0.79 -0.08 15.64
C THR A 12 -1.66 -1.25 16.10
N VAL A 13 -1.49 -1.73 17.33
CA VAL A 13 -2.33 -2.80 17.90
C VAL A 13 -3.78 -2.34 18.03
N MET A 14 -4.03 -1.12 18.53
CA MET A 14 -5.38 -0.57 18.64
C MET A 14 -6.04 -0.37 17.27
N ARG A 15 -5.28 0.02 16.25
CA ARG A 15 -5.76 0.07 14.86
C ARG A 15 -6.12 -1.33 14.34
N THR A 16 -5.46 -2.38 14.81
CA THR A 16 -5.67 -3.76 14.34
C THR A 16 -6.78 -4.49 15.11
N ALA A 17 -7.12 -4.11 16.35
CA ALA A 17 -8.04 -4.87 17.21
C ALA A 17 -9.54 -4.85 16.83
N GLY A 18 -9.94 -4.15 15.77
CA GLY A 18 -11.34 -4.06 15.31
C GLY A 18 -11.78 -5.11 14.28
N ILE A 19 -11.08 -6.23 14.16
CA ILE A 19 -11.24 -7.20 13.06
C ILE A 19 -12.53 -8.03 13.21
N THR A 20 -13.35 -8.04 12.15
CA THR A 20 -14.15 -9.20 11.77
C THR A 20 -13.51 -9.85 10.52
N SER A 21 -13.69 -11.17 10.39
CA SER A 21 -12.90 -12.17 9.66
C SER A 21 -12.65 -11.97 8.15
N ALA A 22 -12.99 -10.82 7.57
CA ALA A 22 -13.01 -10.63 6.12
C ALA A 22 -11.94 -9.66 5.57
N ASN A 23 -11.32 -8.77 6.35
CA ASN A 23 -10.27 -7.86 5.84
C ASN A 23 -9.40 -7.26 6.96
N ALA A 24 -8.09 -7.08 6.70
CA ALA A 24 -7.17 -6.46 7.64
C ALA A 24 -7.48 -4.95 7.81
N ASN A 25 -7.85 -4.52 9.01
CA ASN A 25 -8.30 -3.14 9.31
C ASN A 25 -7.24 -2.03 9.02
N SER A 26 -5.98 -2.39 8.75
CA SER A 26 -4.94 -1.43 8.34
C SER A 26 -5.31 -0.72 7.03
N SER A 27 -6.00 -1.38 6.10
CA SER A 27 -6.44 -0.73 4.85
C SER A 27 -7.67 0.16 5.03
N ARG A 28 -8.33 0.16 6.21
CA ARG A 28 -9.66 0.77 6.40
C ARG A 28 -9.73 2.01 7.27
N SER A 29 -8.59 2.49 7.76
CA SER A 29 -8.52 3.70 8.58
C SER A 29 -7.24 4.47 8.29
N HIS A 30 -7.34 5.80 8.30
CA HIS A 30 -6.16 6.67 8.28
C HIS A 30 -5.59 6.80 9.69
N ALA A 31 -4.28 6.67 9.84
CA ALA A 31 -3.60 6.91 11.11
C ALA A 31 -2.81 8.23 11.07
N VAL A 32 -2.92 9.01 12.13
CA VAL A 32 -2.20 10.27 12.30
C VAL A 32 -1.41 10.22 13.59
N PHE A 33 -0.09 10.30 13.49
CA PHE A 33 0.82 10.35 14.62
C PHE A 33 1.58 11.67 14.63
N GLN A 34 1.36 12.49 15.65
CA GLN A 34 1.92 13.84 15.73
C GLN A 34 2.83 14.00 16.93
N ILE A 35 4.06 14.43 16.67
CA ILE A 35 5.03 14.86 17.68
C ILE A 35 5.08 16.39 17.64
N THR A 36 4.70 17.04 18.74
CA THR A 36 4.75 18.50 18.85
C THR A 36 5.88 18.90 19.79
N LEU A 37 6.86 19.65 19.28
CA LEU A 37 7.91 20.25 20.06
C LEU A 37 7.41 21.58 20.65
N ARG A 38 7.49 21.73 21.96
CA ARG A 38 7.10 22.95 22.68
C ARG A 38 8.27 23.47 23.49
N LYS A 39 8.44 24.80 23.50
CA LYS A 39 9.44 25.44 24.38
C LYS A 39 8.91 25.39 25.82
N LYS A 40 9.70 24.88 26.75
CA LYS A 40 9.34 24.91 28.18
C LYS A 40 9.44 26.36 28.69
N THR A 41 8.45 26.79 29.45
CA THR A 41 8.44 28.09 30.14
C THR A 41 8.34 27.86 31.63
N GLU A 42 8.65 28.89 32.44
CA GLU A 42 8.50 28.83 33.90
C GLU A 42 7.05 28.55 34.34
N LYS A 43 6.07 28.91 33.49
CA LYS A 43 4.63 28.66 33.69
C LYS A 43 4.13 27.33 33.09
N GLY A 44 5.03 26.46 32.60
CA GLY A 44 4.70 25.14 32.06
C GLY A 44 5.03 24.96 30.57
N LEU A 45 4.06 24.49 29.79
CA LEU A 45 4.22 24.27 28.35
C LEU A 45 4.03 25.58 27.59
N GLY A 46 5.09 26.06 26.95
CA GLY A 46 5.05 27.26 26.12
C GLY A 46 4.60 27.02 24.68
N ARG A 47 4.93 27.99 23.83
CA ARG A 47 4.61 28.02 22.39
C ARG A 47 5.14 26.77 21.68
N ILE A 48 4.38 26.29 20.70
CA ILE A 48 4.79 25.22 19.77
C ILE A 48 5.95 25.76 18.92
N TRP A 49 7.07 25.07 18.96
CA TRP A 49 8.25 25.36 18.16
C TRP A 49 8.25 24.61 16.83
N GLY A 50 7.71 23.39 16.82
CA GLY A 50 7.62 22.57 15.62
C GLY A 50 6.61 21.44 15.78
N LYS A 51 6.09 20.95 14.67
CA LYS A 51 5.16 19.82 14.60
C LYS A 51 5.66 18.86 13.53
N PHE A 52 5.92 17.62 13.92
CA PHE A 52 6.22 16.52 13.01
C PHE A 52 5.00 15.60 12.96
N SER A 53 4.49 15.34 11.76
CA SER A 53 3.29 14.51 11.56
C SER A 53 3.62 13.34 10.64
N LEU A 54 3.40 12.12 11.11
CA LEU A 54 3.38 10.91 10.29
C LEU A 54 1.93 10.56 10.01
N ILE A 55 1.61 10.42 8.73
CA ILE A 55 0.26 10.13 8.24
C ILE A 55 0.34 8.83 7.47
N ASP A 56 -0.41 7.83 7.90
CA ASP A 56 -0.57 6.57 7.17
C ASP A 56 -1.97 6.52 6.60
N LEU A 57 -2.06 6.55 5.26
CA LEU A 57 -3.32 6.61 4.55
C LEU A 57 -3.88 5.21 4.35
N ALA A 58 -5.20 5.09 4.49
CA ALA A 58 -5.95 3.91 4.11
C ALA A 58 -5.80 3.61 2.60
N GLY A 59 -6.09 2.36 2.23
CA GLY A 59 -6.00 1.90 0.85
C GLY A 59 -6.95 2.66 -0.09
N ASN A 60 -6.53 2.83 -1.34
CA ASN A 60 -7.29 3.53 -2.40
C ASN A 60 -7.87 2.54 -3.44
N GLU A 61 -7.95 1.25 -3.09
CA GLU A 61 -8.57 0.22 -3.93
C GLU A 61 -10.06 0.49 -4.14
N ARG A 62 -10.54 0.22 -5.37
CA ARG A 62 -11.94 0.47 -5.71
C ARG A 62 -12.81 -0.57 -4.99
N GLY A 63 -13.84 -0.10 -4.27
CA GLY A 63 -14.81 -0.98 -3.58
C GLY A 63 -15.72 -1.80 -4.50
N VAL A 64 -15.45 -1.87 -5.81
CA VAL A 64 -16.26 -2.66 -6.76
C VAL A 64 -16.11 -4.16 -6.50
N ASP A 65 -15.04 -4.60 -5.86
CA ASP A 65 -14.84 -6.02 -5.50
C ASP A 65 -15.69 -6.46 -4.29
N THR A 66 -16.54 -5.59 -3.75
CA THR A 66 -17.27 -5.82 -2.49
C THR A 66 -18.79 -5.97 -2.65
N ILE A 67 -19.26 -6.43 -3.81
CA ILE A 67 -20.69 -6.67 -4.10
C ILE A 67 -21.35 -7.62 -3.08
N ASN A 68 -20.57 -8.49 -2.43
CA ASN A 68 -21.02 -9.45 -1.41
C ASN A 68 -20.61 -9.11 0.04
N THR A 69 -20.34 -7.84 0.37
CA THR A 69 -19.95 -7.46 1.75
C THR A 69 -21.08 -6.85 2.56
N ASP A 70 -21.01 -7.03 3.89
CA ASP A 70 -21.95 -6.48 4.85
C ASP A 70 -22.07 -4.94 4.77
N ARG A 71 -23.26 -4.41 5.13
CA ARG A 71 -23.58 -2.98 5.08
C ARG A 71 -22.53 -2.13 5.81
N GLN A 72 -22.02 -2.59 6.94
CA GLN A 72 -21.02 -1.88 7.73
C GLN A 72 -19.69 -1.72 6.96
N THR A 73 -19.22 -2.80 6.32
CA THR A 73 -18.00 -2.79 5.50
C THR A 73 -18.13 -1.82 4.31
N ARG A 74 -19.31 -1.78 3.68
CA ARG A 74 -19.55 -0.85 2.57
C ARG A 74 -19.56 0.62 3.01
N MET A 75 -20.11 0.93 4.17
CA MET A 75 -20.10 2.30 4.72
C MET A 75 -18.68 2.74 5.09
N GLU A 76 -17.87 1.86 5.67
CA GLU A 76 -16.46 2.13 5.96
C GLU A 76 -15.66 2.40 4.68
N GLY A 77 -15.81 1.55 3.66
CA GLY A 77 -15.21 1.74 2.32
C GLY A 77 -15.58 3.10 1.70
N SER A 78 -16.84 3.51 1.83
CA SER A 78 -17.31 4.80 1.34
C SER A 78 -16.63 5.98 2.04
N GLU A 79 -16.46 5.94 3.37
CA GLU A 79 -15.84 7.04 4.11
C GLU A 79 -14.31 7.12 3.87
N ILE A 80 -13.65 5.99 3.64
CA ILE A 80 -12.25 5.96 3.19
C ILE A 80 -12.11 6.65 1.83
N ASN A 81 -12.93 6.25 0.86
CA ASN A 81 -12.90 6.83 -0.48
C ASN A 81 -13.24 8.32 -0.48
N LYS A 82 -14.20 8.74 0.34
CA LYS A 82 -14.56 10.15 0.51
C LYS A 82 -13.40 10.99 1.06
N SER A 83 -12.69 10.49 2.07
CA SER A 83 -11.55 11.20 2.65
C SER A 83 -10.35 11.26 1.71
N LEU A 84 -10.08 10.19 0.95
CA LEU A 84 -9.04 10.17 -0.09
C LEU A 84 -9.39 11.07 -1.28
N LEU A 85 -10.65 11.10 -1.71
CA LEU A 85 -11.12 12.00 -2.76
C LEU A 85 -10.99 13.46 -2.33
N ALA A 86 -11.43 13.81 -1.11
CA ALA A 86 -11.26 15.15 -0.56
C ALA A 86 -9.79 15.58 -0.56
N LEU A 87 -8.87 14.66 -0.23
CA LEU A 87 -7.44 14.91 -0.26
C LEU A 87 -6.92 15.16 -1.69
N LYS A 88 -7.33 14.34 -2.66
CA LYS A 88 -7.03 14.54 -4.09
C LYS A 88 -7.50 15.91 -4.58
N GLU A 89 -8.72 16.30 -4.24
CA GLU A 89 -9.28 17.59 -4.61
C GLU A 89 -8.54 18.77 -3.97
N CYS A 90 -8.10 18.64 -2.72
CA CYS A 90 -7.27 19.67 -2.08
C CYS A 90 -5.96 19.88 -2.85
N ILE A 91 -5.27 18.80 -3.20
CA ILE A 91 -3.98 18.88 -3.91
C ILE A 91 -4.15 19.38 -5.34
N ARG A 92 -5.21 18.95 -6.03
CA ARG A 92 -5.57 19.50 -7.34
C ARG A 92 -5.83 21.00 -7.28
N ALA A 93 -6.60 21.47 -6.30
CA ALA A 93 -6.90 22.88 -6.12
C ALA A 93 -5.63 23.71 -5.81
N MET A 94 -4.72 23.17 -4.98
CA MET A 94 -3.45 23.82 -4.66
C MET A 94 -2.50 23.85 -5.86
N GLY A 95 -2.37 22.76 -6.62
CA GLY A 95 -1.55 22.74 -7.84
C GLY A 95 -2.06 23.69 -8.93
N ARG A 96 -3.33 24.12 -8.89
CA ARG A 96 -3.91 25.15 -9.76
C ARG A 96 -3.84 26.56 -9.17
N ASN A 97 -3.22 26.75 -7.99
CA ASN A 97 -3.25 28.01 -7.25
C ASN A 97 -4.68 28.57 -7.07
N SER A 98 -5.66 27.68 -6.84
CA SER A 98 -7.06 28.09 -6.67
C SER A 98 -7.22 28.93 -5.41
N ALA A 99 -8.02 29.99 -5.49
CA ALA A 99 -8.34 30.85 -4.35
C ALA A 99 -9.04 30.09 -3.20
N HIS A 100 -9.74 28.99 -3.51
CA HIS A 100 -10.41 28.17 -2.51
C HIS A 100 -9.95 26.70 -2.57
N VAL A 101 -9.34 26.23 -1.49
CA VAL A 101 -8.96 24.83 -1.31
C VAL A 101 -9.94 24.17 -0.31
N PRO A 102 -10.64 23.08 -0.68
CA PRO A 102 -11.76 22.52 0.09
C PRO A 102 -11.32 21.65 1.28
N PHE A 103 -10.46 22.16 2.16
CA PHE A 103 -9.95 21.41 3.32
C PHE A 103 -11.05 20.88 4.27
N ARG A 104 -12.23 21.49 4.24
CA ARG A 104 -13.40 21.07 5.05
C ARG A 104 -14.13 19.84 4.52
N ALA A 105 -13.80 19.36 3.32
CA ALA A 105 -14.45 18.21 2.70
C ALA A 105 -14.24 16.89 3.49
N SER A 106 -13.18 16.78 4.29
CA SER A 106 -12.97 15.67 5.20
C SER A 106 -12.23 16.07 6.48
N LYS A 107 -12.35 15.26 7.54
CA LYS A 107 -11.55 15.46 8.77
C LYS A 107 -10.05 15.29 8.51
N LEU A 108 -9.68 14.39 7.60
CA LEU A 108 -8.28 14.15 7.23
C LEU A 108 -7.65 15.42 6.62
N THR A 109 -8.33 16.03 5.65
CA THR A 109 -7.84 17.26 4.99
C THR A 109 -7.78 18.45 5.95
N LEU A 110 -8.67 18.52 6.96
CA LEU A 110 -8.58 19.51 8.02
C LEU A 110 -7.31 19.35 8.88
N VAL A 111 -6.97 18.11 9.24
CA VAL A 111 -5.76 17.81 10.03
C VAL A 111 -4.49 18.11 9.23
N LEU A 112 -4.52 17.87 7.92
CA LEU A 112 -3.40 18.11 7.01
C LEU A 112 -3.22 19.55 6.56
N ARG A 113 -4.22 20.42 6.78
CA ARG A 113 -4.23 21.82 6.31
C ARG A 113 -2.91 22.53 6.64
N ASP A 114 -2.50 22.50 7.91
CA ASP A 114 -1.28 23.19 8.36
C ASP A 114 0.00 22.68 7.67
N SER A 115 0.02 21.41 7.25
CA SER A 115 1.16 20.81 6.57
C SER A 115 1.25 21.25 5.10
N PHE A 116 0.12 21.56 4.47
CA PHE A 116 0.08 21.95 3.05
C PHE A 116 0.21 23.45 2.82
N ILE A 117 -0.43 24.29 3.65
CA ILE A 117 -0.42 25.75 3.45
C ILE A 117 0.43 26.51 4.49
N GLY A 118 1.12 25.79 5.38
CA GLY A 118 1.97 26.41 6.38
C GLY A 118 3.20 27.03 5.72
N SER A 119 3.42 28.33 5.93
CA SER A 119 4.56 29.07 5.33
C SER A 119 5.94 28.54 5.70
N ASN A 120 6.05 27.73 6.75
CA ASN A 120 7.28 27.04 7.15
C ASN A 120 7.04 25.53 7.36
N ALA A 121 6.08 24.97 6.60
CA ALA A 121 5.81 23.55 6.59
C ALA A 121 6.57 22.88 5.44
N ARG A 122 7.12 21.70 5.70
CA ARG A 122 7.70 20.85 4.67
C ARG A 122 6.93 19.54 4.65
N THR A 123 6.44 19.17 3.48
CA THR A 123 5.65 17.95 3.29
C THR A 123 6.39 17.02 2.34
N CYS A 124 6.53 15.76 2.74
CA CYS A 124 7.04 14.68 1.91
C CYS A 124 5.93 13.64 1.77
N MET A 125 5.68 13.21 0.53
CA MET A 125 4.76 12.13 0.24
C MET A 125 5.54 10.90 -0.22
N ILE A 126 5.18 9.73 0.31
CA ILE A 126 5.68 8.44 -0.15
C ILE A 126 4.56 7.77 -0.93
N ALA A 127 4.80 7.54 -2.22
CA ALA A 127 3.88 6.81 -3.09
C ALA A 127 4.31 5.34 -3.16
N MET A 128 3.47 4.45 -2.62
CA MET A 128 3.67 3.00 -2.76
C MET A 128 2.90 2.53 -4.00
N ILE A 129 3.60 1.85 -4.91
CA ILE A 129 3.04 1.35 -6.16
C ILE A 129 3.22 -0.16 -6.27
N SER A 130 2.29 -0.81 -6.98
CA SER A 130 2.42 -2.23 -7.31
C SER A 130 3.04 -2.38 -8.70
N PRO A 131 4.03 -3.28 -8.88
CA PRO A 131 4.64 -3.56 -10.17
C PRO A 131 3.75 -4.40 -11.11
N GLY A 132 2.67 -5.00 -10.60
CA GLY A 132 1.79 -5.88 -11.38
C GLY A 132 1.04 -5.15 -12.50
N MET A 133 0.95 -5.77 -13.68
CA MET A 133 0.26 -5.21 -14.86
C MET A 133 -1.23 -4.94 -14.59
N SER A 134 -1.89 -5.79 -13.80
CA SER A 134 -3.29 -5.59 -13.38
C SER A 134 -3.49 -4.34 -12.52
N CYS A 135 -2.42 -3.78 -11.96
CA CYS A 135 -2.45 -2.57 -11.15
C CYS A 135 -1.99 -1.32 -11.92
N CYS A 136 -1.72 -1.40 -13.23
CA CYS A 136 -1.12 -0.31 -13.99
C CYS A 136 -1.93 1.00 -13.90
N GLU A 137 -3.26 0.93 -13.98
CA GLU A 137 -4.16 2.08 -13.84
C GLU A 137 -4.06 2.71 -12.44
N HIS A 138 -4.04 1.90 -11.39
CA HIS A 138 -3.91 2.35 -10.00
C HIS A 138 -2.54 2.98 -9.74
N THR A 139 -1.47 2.40 -10.29
CA THR A 139 -0.12 2.93 -10.23
C THR A 139 -0.02 4.28 -10.92
N LEU A 140 -0.56 4.43 -12.14
CA LEU A 140 -0.55 5.70 -12.86
C LEU A 140 -1.32 6.79 -12.11
N ASN A 141 -2.48 6.46 -11.55
CA ASN A 141 -3.27 7.40 -10.74
C ASN A 141 -2.51 7.88 -9.50
N THR A 142 -1.79 6.97 -8.84
CA THR A 142 -0.95 7.31 -7.67
C THR A 142 0.22 8.23 -8.06
N LEU A 143 0.89 7.94 -9.18
CA LEU A 143 2.02 8.73 -9.67
C LEU A 143 1.61 10.14 -10.10
N ARG A 144 0.49 10.29 -10.83
CA ARG A 144 -0.06 11.60 -11.22
C ARG A 144 -0.29 12.48 -10.01
N TYR A 145 -0.80 11.90 -8.92
CA TYR A 145 -1.06 12.64 -7.69
C TYR A 145 0.25 12.99 -6.94
N ALA A 146 1.21 12.06 -6.87
CA ALA A 146 2.51 12.33 -6.26
C ALA A 146 3.28 13.45 -6.98
N ASP A 147 3.17 13.51 -8.31
CA ASP A 147 3.78 14.56 -9.13
C ASP A 147 3.23 15.95 -8.78
N ARG A 148 1.90 16.09 -8.64
CA ARG A 148 1.28 17.36 -8.18
C ARG A 148 1.72 17.78 -6.79
N VAL A 149 1.92 16.83 -5.87
CA VAL A 149 2.37 17.15 -4.51
C VAL A 149 3.78 17.72 -4.50
N LYS A 150 4.65 17.28 -5.42
CA LYS A 150 6.02 17.79 -5.56
C LYS A 150 6.05 19.29 -5.83
N GLU A 151 5.08 19.80 -6.57
CA GLU A 151 5.00 21.22 -6.97
C GLU A 151 4.53 22.13 -5.82
N LEU A 152 3.86 21.59 -4.79
CA LEU A 152 3.31 22.36 -3.68
C LEU A 152 4.37 23.01 -2.76
N GLY A 153 5.62 22.55 -2.82
CA GLY A 153 6.71 23.02 -1.96
C GLY A 153 7.79 23.85 -2.66
N ALA A 154 7.62 24.13 -3.97
CA ALA A 154 8.52 25.02 -4.68
C ALA A 154 8.13 26.47 -4.33
N GLU A 155 8.94 27.14 -3.50
CA GLU A 155 8.75 28.57 -3.24
C GLU A 155 8.77 29.36 -4.56
N GLU A 156 7.89 30.37 -4.60
CA GLU A 156 7.76 31.48 -5.54
C GLU A 156 8.98 31.68 -6.48
N GLY A 157 8.88 31.20 -7.72
CA GLY A 157 9.95 31.40 -8.71
C GLY A 157 9.62 31.03 -10.16
N SER A 158 8.63 30.18 -10.43
CA SER A 158 8.19 29.88 -11.79
C SER A 158 6.67 29.97 -11.90
N ASN A 159 6.14 31.20 -11.93
CA ASN A 159 4.79 31.45 -12.41
C ASN A 159 4.75 31.27 -13.93
N THR A 160 4.70 30.03 -14.39
CA THR A 160 4.02 29.72 -15.65
C THR A 160 2.62 29.24 -15.28
N PRO A 161 1.56 29.95 -15.66
CA PRO A 161 0.21 29.40 -15.59
C PRO A 161 0.24 28.08 -16.36
N MET A 162 0.01 26.96 -15.68
CA MET A 162 -0.25 25.71 -16.41
C MET A 162 -1.56 25.93 -17.16
N GLU A 163 -1.47 25.84 -18.49
CA GLU A 163 -2.62 25.96 -19.38
C GLU A 163 -3.73 24.99 -18.96
N ASP A 164 -4.95 25.48 -19.07
CA ASP A 164 -6.18 24.84 -18.61
C ASP A 164 -6.46 23.51 -19.33
N GLU A 165 -5.90 22.41 -18.85
CA GLU A 165 -6.52 21.10 -19.06
C GLU A 165 -7.59 20.89 -18.00
N GLU A 166 -8.81 21.32 -18.34
CA GLU A 166 -10.05 20.93 -17.68
C GLU A 166 -10.29 19.43 -17.92
N PHE A 167 -9.47 18.60 -17.26
CA PHE A 167 -9.64 17.15 -17.32
C PHE A 167 -10.71 16.72 -16.31
N MET A 168 -11.96 16.85 -16.74
CA MET A 168 -13.11 16.24 -16.09
C MET A 168 -12.89 14.72 -16.04
N LEU A 169 -12.89 14.15 -14.84
CA LEU A 169 -12.86 12.69 -14.59
C LEU A 169 -14.10 11.95 -15.14
N THR A 170 -14.94 12.60 -15.97
CA THR A 170 -16.14 12.03 -16.56
C THR A 170 -15.96 11.49 -17.97
N ASN A 171 -14.89 11.84 -18.70
CA ASN A 171 -14.63 11.33 -20.06
C ASN A 171 -13.25 10.66 -20.11
N ILE A 172 -13.18 9.41 -19.64
CA ILE A 172 -11.96 8.58 -19.71
C ILE A 172 -11.69 8.10 -21.15
N ASP A 173 -12.71 8.08 -22.01
CA ASP A 173 -12.62 7.50 -23.36
C ASP A 173 -12.06 8.47 -24.42
N ASP A 174 -12.33 9.77 -24.35
CA ASP A 174 -11.98 10.72 -25.44
C ASP A 174 -10.49 11.13 -25.45
N ASP A 175 -9.83 11.08 -24.29
CA ASP A 175 -8.43 11.52 -24.16
C ASP A 175 -7.42 10.40 -24.49
N TYR A 176 -7.91 9.17 -24.55
CA TYR A 176 -7.15 8.03 -25.06
C TYR A 176 -6.83 8.19 -26.55
N ASP A 177 -7.75 8.80 -27.33
CA ASP A 177 -7.60 9.01 -28.78
C ASP A 177 -6.76 10.26 -29.12
N ILE A 178 -6.84 11.33 -28.32
CA ILE A 178 -6.04 12.54 -28.55
C ILE A 178 -4.56 12.29 -28.24
N LEU A 179 -4.25 11.52 -27.20
CA LEU A 179 -2.87 11.12 -26.90
C LEU A 179 -2.28 10.16 -27.94
N GLN A 180 -3.08 9.33 -28.61
CA GLN A 180 -2.60 8.52 -29.74
C GLN A 180 -2.16 9.37 -30.94
N SER A 181 -2.81 10.51 -31.18
CA SER A 181 -2.54 11.36 -32.35
C SER A 181 -1.23 12.18 -32.25
N ARG A 182 -0.71 12.40 -31.03
CA ARG A 182 0.56 13.13 -30.76
C ARG A 182 1.77 12.21 -30.51
N ASN A 183 1.58 10.89 -30.58
CA ASN A 183 2.59 9.89 -30.28
C ASN A 183 3.42 9.55 -31.53
N GLU A 184 4.53 10.24 -31.76
CA GLU A 184 5.64 9.56 -32.44
C GLU A 184 6.24 8.50 -31.49
N PRO A 185 6.62 7.31 -32.00
CA PRO A 185 7.14 6.23 -31.17
C PRO A 185 8.53 6.59 -30.64
N ASN A 186 8.58 7.13 -29.43
CA ASN A 186 9.85 7.44 -28.75
C ASN A 186 10.51 6.13 -28.27
N ASP A 187 11.72 5.83 -28.76
CA ASP A 187 12.50 4.60 -28.48
C ASP A 187 12.63 4.32 -26.97
N GLU A 188 12.68 5.37 -26.15
CA GLU A 188 12.74 5.28 -24.70
C GLU A 188 11.48 4.67 -24.05
N ARG A 189 10.28 4.96 -24.58
CA ARG A 189 9.03 4.33 -24.11
C ARG A 189 8.96 2.86 -24.48
N TYR A 190 9.43 2.49 -25.67
CA TYR A 190 9.51 1.09 -26.08
C TYR A 190 10.46 0.31 -25.16
N ARG A 191 11.62 0.90 -24.82
CA ARG A 191 12.57 0.32 -23.87
C ARG A 191 12.00 0.21 -22.46
N LEU A 192 11.30 1.24 -21.99
CA LEU A 192 10.64 1.22 -20.67
C LEU A 192 9.54 0.14 -20.63
N GLN A 193 8.67 0.09 -21.65
CA GLN A 193 7.62 -0.91 -21.79
C GLN A 193 8.21 -2.33 -21.75
N LYS A 194 9.27 -2.56 -22.53
CA LYS A 194 9.96 -3.86 -22.60
C LYS A 194 10.62 -4.23 -21.27
N THR A 195 11.22 -3.26 -20.60
CA THR A 195 11.86 -3.47 -19.28
C THR A 195 10.81 -3.81 -18.22
N LEU A 196 9.70 -3.08 -18.17
CA LEU A 196 8.59 -3.35 -17.27
C LEU A 196 7.96 -4.71 -17.52
N GLN A 197 7.79 -5.10 -18.79
CA GLN A 197 7.25 -6.40 -19.16
C GLN A 197 8.18 -7.55 -18.76
N ASN A 198 9.50 -7.34 -18.84
CA ASN A 198 10.50 -8.30 -18.39
C ASN A 198 10.50 -8.44 -16.85
N ILE A 199 10.43 -7.32 -16.12
CA ILE A 199 10.36 -7.32 -14.65
C ILE A 199 9.10 -8.05 -14.20
N SER A 200 7.93 -7.71 -14.78
CA SER A 200 6.66 -8.33 -14.41
C SER A 200 6.66 -9.85 -14.67
N ARG A 201 7.24 -10.30 -15.78
CA ARG A 201 7.42 -11.75 -16.04
C ARG A 201 8.36 -12.42 -15.04
N ALA A 202 9.43 -11.74 -14.64
CA ALA A 202 10.38 -12.27 -13.66
C ALA A 202 9.73 -12.37 -12.27
N GLU A 203 8.92 -11.39 -11.88
CA GLU A 203 8.16 -11.40 -10.63
C GLU A 203 7.09 -12.50 -10.62
N GLU A 204 6.30 -12.61 -11.68
CA GLU A 204 5.28 -13.66 -11.81
C GLU A 204 5.93 -15.05 -11.72
N LYS A 205 7.07 -15.24 -12.39
CA LYS A 205 7.84 -16.47 -12.30
C LYS A 205 8.30 -16.75 -10.86
N SER A 206 8.89 -15.74 -10.20
CA SER A 206 9.38 -15.87 -8.83
C SER A 206 8.25 -16.17 -7.83
N CYS A 207 7.09 -15.54 -8.01
CA CYS A 207 5.91 -15.75 -7.18
C CYS A 207 5.35 -17.17 -7.37
N ASN A 208 5.27 -17.65 -8.60
CA ASN A 208 4.85 -19.02 -8.90
C ASN A 208 5.83 -20.06 -8.33
N GLU A 209 7.14 -19.80 -8.42
CA GLU A 209 8.17 -20.65 -7.81
C GLU A 209 8.02 -20.71 -6.28
N LEU A 210 7.78 -19.57 -5.62
CA LEU A 210 7.56 -19.51 -4.16
C LEU A 210 6.27 -20.21 -3.72
N THR A 211 5.17 -20.03 -4.47
CA THR A 211 3.89 -20.70 -4.19
C THR A 211 4.04 -22.22 -4.30
N SER A 212 4.66 -22.70 -5.38
CA SER A 212 4.93 -24.13 -5.57
C SER A 212 5.81 -24.70 -4.46
N LEU A 213 6.82 -23.94 -4.01
CA LEU A 213 7.68 -24.36 -2.89
C LEU A 213 6.90 -24.45 -1.58
N TYR A 214 6.00 -23.48 -1.32
CA TYR A 214 5.16 -23.48 -0.12
C TYR A 214 4.20 -24.67 -0.09
N GLU A 215 3.52 -24.96 -1.20
CA GLU A 215 2.61 -26.12 -1.32
C GLU A 215 3.36 -27.44 -1.10
N ASP A 216 4.56 -27.56 -1.66
CA ASP A 216 5.43 -28.71 -1.46
C ASP A 216 5.85 -28.86 0.01
N MET A 217 6.20 -27.76 0.68
CA MET A 217 6.53 -27.76 2.10
C MET A 217 5.33 -28.18 2.97
N GLU A 218 4.12 -27.70 2.67
CA GLU A 218 2.92 -28.10 3.39
C GLU A 218 2.63 -29.60 3.21
N ARG A 219 2.79 -30.12 1.98
CA ARG A 219 2.59 -31.54 1.70
C ARG A 219 3.59 -32.41 2.47
N ILE A 220 4.88 -32.07 2.44
CA ILE A 220 5.94 -32.80 3.16
C ILE A 220 5.66 -32.77 4.67
N LYS A 221 5.27 -31.60 5.20
CA LYS A 221 4.91 -31.44 6.61
C LYS A 221 3.72 -32.33 6.98
N ALA A 222 2.69 -32.40 6.15
CA ALA A 222 1.52 -33.25 6.40
C ALA A 222 1.87 -34.74 6.44
N GLU A 223 2.68 -35.21 5.47
CA GLU A 223 3.16 -36.60 5.41
C GLU A 223 4.04 -36.93 6.64
N MET A 224 4.96 -36.04 7.02
CA MET A 224 5.81 -36.20 8.21
C MET A 224 4.98 -36.27 9.50
N VAL A 225 3.99 -35.38 9.66
CA VAL A 225 3.10 -35.39 10.83
C VAL A 225 2.26 -36.68 10.88
N SER A 226 1.80 -37.17 9.73
CA SER A 226 1.05 -38.43 9.64
C SER A 226 1.91 -39.62 10.10
N LEU A 227 3.16 -39.69 9.65
CA LEU A 227 4.11 -40.73 10.05
C LEU A 227 4.41 -40.66 11.55
N LEU A 228 4.74 -39.48 12.08
CA LEU A 228 5.13 -39.30 13.48
C LEU A 228 3.99 -39.53 14.49
N LYS A 229 2.73 -39.52 14.05
CA LYS A 229 1.56 -39.84 14.90
C LYS A 229 1.31 -41.34 15.06
N ARG A 230 1.92 -42.20 14.24
CA ARG A 230 1.69 -43.66 14.28
C ARG A 230 2.12 -44.33 15.59
N PRO A 231 3.24 -43.96 16.24
CA PRO A 231 3.65 -44.53 17.52
C PRO A 231 2.68 -44.27 18.69
N SER A 232 1.68 -43.41 18.50
CA SER A 232 0.63 -43.14 19.48
C SER A 232 -0.47 -44.22 19.51
N LYS A 233 -0.46 -45.18 18.58
CA LYS A 233 -1.39 -46.32 18.57
C LYS A 233 -0.85 -47.45 19.45
N VAL A 234 -1.74 -48.14 20.15
CA VAL A 234 -1.39 -49.17 21.15
C VAL A 234 -0.77 -50.43 20.50
N ASP A 235 -1.02 -50.66 19.21
CA ASP A 235 -0.65 -51.85 18.44
C ASP A 235 0.24 -51.54 17.21
N TYR A 236 0.96 -50.42 17.22
CA TYR A 236 1.73 -50.01 16.04
C TYR A 236 2.94 -50.93 15.78
N ASP A 237 3.14 -51.26 14.50
CA ASP A 237 4.26 -52.06 14.03
C ASP A 237 5.53 -51.20 13.90
N ILE A 238 6.54 -51.51 14.72
CA ILE A 238 7.80 -50.78 14.80
C ILE A 238 8.65 -50.98 13.54
N ASP A 239 8.66 -52.18 12.96
CA ASP A 239 9.48 -52.50 11.79
C ASP A 239 8.92 -51.84 10.52
N ASN A 240 7.59 -51.84 10.38
CA ASN A 240 6.91 -51.10 9.31
C ASN A 240 7.09 -49.58 9.49
N PHE A 241 7.00 -49.06 10.71
CA PHE A 241 7.25 -47.63 10.98
C PHE A 241 8.69 -47.23 10.63
N ALA A 242 9.69 -48.02 11.01
CA ALA A 242 11.09 -47.76 10.70
C ALA A 242 11.37 -47.80 9.19
N THR A 243 10.71 -48.72 8.47
CA THR A 243 10.80 -48.84 7.01
C THR A 243 10.20 -47.63 6.31
N ASP A 244 8.99 -47.21 6.71
CA ASP A 244 8.31 -46.05 6.12
C ASP A 244 9.05 -44.74 6.40
N LEU A 245 9.60 -44.57 7.61
CA LEU A 245 10.40 -43.40 7.97
C LEU A 245 11.67 -43.31 7.12
N ARG A 246 12.33 -44.45 6.88
CA ARG A 246 13.52 -44.53 6.01
C ARG A 246 13.18 -44.22 4.57
N ASN A 247 12.09 -44.78 4.05
CA ASN A 247 11.63 -44.54 2.67
C ASN A 247 11.30 -43.05 2.47
N PHE A 248 10.57 -42.45 3.41
CA PHE A 248 10.26 -41.03 3.39
C PHE A 248 11.54 -40.16 3.39
N ALA A 249 12.51 -40.46 4.26
CA ALA A 249 13.76 -39.72 4.32
C ALA A 249 14.58 -39.84 3.01
N CYS A 250 14.63 -41.04 2.42
CA CYS A 250 15.27 -41.27 1.12
C CYS A 250 14.56 -40.48 0.00
N GLU A 251 13.23 -40.49 -0.02
CA GLU A 251 12.44 -39.77 -1.03
C GLU A 251 12.64 -38.25 -0.92
N GLN A 252 12.65 -37.68 0.29
CA GLN A 252 12.91 -36.25 0.49
C GLN A 252 14.34 -35.87 0.08
N ARG A 253 15.33 -36.72 0.37
CA ARG A 253 16.71 -36.52 -0.07
C ARG A 253 16.81 -36.51 -1.61
N ASP A 254 16.21 -37.50 -2.27
CA ASP A 254 16.28 -37.62 -3.73
C ASP A 254 15.47 -36.51 -4.43
N ARG A 255 14.43 -35.99 -3.77
CA ARG A 255 13.71 -34.79 -4.21
C ARG A 255 14.56 -33.53 -4.07
N TYR A 256 15.24 -33.36 -2.94
CA TYR A 256 16.15 -32.23 -2.71
C TYR A 256 17.28 -32.20 -3.74
N ILE A 257 17.91 -33.34 -4.02
CA ILE A 257 18.97 -33.47 -5.03
C ILE A 257 18.43 -33.10 -6.41
N ARG A 258 17.22 -33.52 -6.79
CA ARG A 258 16.64 -33.17 -8.11
C ARG A 258 16.34 -31.68 -8.28
N LEU A 259 16.05 -30.97 -7.20
CA LEU A 259 15.66 -29.56 -7.26
C LEU A 259 16.84 -28.59 -7.09
N TYR A 260 17.91 -29.01 -6.39
CA TYR A 260 18.99 -28.12 -5.97
C TYR A 260 20.41 -28.66 -6.18
N GLY A 261 20.56 -29.90 -6.66
CA GLY A 261 21.85 -30.53 -6.99
C GLY A 261 22.17 -30.44 -8.47
#